data_AF-A0A537AH79-F1
#
_entry.id   AF-A0A537AH79-F1
#
_cell.length_a   1.000
_cell.length_b   1.000
_cell.length_c   1.000
_cell.angle_alpha   90.00
_cell.angle_beta   90.00
_cell.angle_gamma   90.00
#
_symmetry.space_group_name_H-M   'P 1'
#
loop_
_entity.id
_entity.type
_entity.pdbx_description
1 polymer ?
#
loop_
_entity_poly.entity_id
_entity_poly.type
_entity_poly.pdbx_seq_one_letter_code
_entity_poly.pdbx_strand_id
1 'polypeptide(L)'
;MKTQAKPNAENPSQSAANVSRRGFLATAGGVAVAMPFVGMRDGLASENLNEDARESAPLAIARQGSFASGGSVLTSPGTFNPFVNGGPGQTLHGDHCYAQFQIPLDPRELPLVMWHGGGQMGKTWESTTDGREGYQSIFLRRDFSVYVIHQPSGILGWLTAMKSPNVAAIYAYEPTDYVFPEGQVPPAMGGQVGNPVALDDFLKLTKIPIRIQYSDHIPTSPSPYPRLENWRNRVALGTLMVSAINQNGGDASILHLPDIGIFGNTHFSFSDVNNIQIADLLSHWLSEKHLDRR
;
A
#
# COMPACT_ATOMS: atom_id res chain seq x y z
N MET A 1 -19.92 22.59 64.08
CA MET A 1 -18.48 22.81 64.28
C MET A 1 -17.89 23.32 62.97
N LYS A 2 -17.52 24.61 62.95
CA LYS A 2 -16.76 25.42 61.98
C LYS A 2 -16.76 25.04 60.48
N THR A 3 -17.52 25.87 59.76
CA THR A 3 -17.33 26.46 58.42
C THR A 3 -15.90 26.60 57.88
N GLN A 4 -15.71 26.46 56.56
CA GLN A 4 -15.16 27.54 55.72
C GLN A 4 -15.34 27.27 54.21
N ALA A 5 -16.02 28.20 53.54
CA ALA A 5 -15.97 28.42 52.10
C ALA A 5 -14.79 29.35 51.76
N LYS A 6 -14.21 29.21 50.55
CA LYS A 6 -13.36 30.23 49.90
C LYS A 6 -13.49 30.17 48.37
N PRO A 7 -13.17 31.27 47.65
CA PRO A 7 -13.94 31.76 46.50
C PRO A 7 -13.21 31.69 45.14
N ASN A 8 -13.94 32.05 44.08
CA ASN A 8 -13.48 32.36 42.72
C ASN A 8 -12.46 33.52 42.67
N ALA A 9 -11.49 33.41 41.76
CA ALA A 9 -10.76 34.51 41.10
C ALA A 9 -10.07 33.90 39.86
N GLU A 10 -10.54 34.19 38.65
CA GLU A 10 -10.08 35.26 37.75
C GLU A 10 -8.91 34.88 36.84
N ASN A 11 -9.13 35.21 35.57
CA ASN A 11 -8.37 34.89 34.38
C ASN A 11 -7.37 36.04 34.11
N PRO A 12 -6.07 35.77 33.93
CA PRO A 12 -5.18 36.74 33.33
C PRO A 12 -4.84 36.34 31.89
N SER A 13 -5.32 37.18 30.98
CA SER A 13 -4.77 37.45 29.66
C SER A 13 -3.23 37.34 29.62
N GLN A 14 -2.69 36.56 28.68
CA GLN A 14 -1.32 36.74 28.21
C GLN A 14 -1.35 37.32 26.81
N SER A 15 -1.02 38.61 26.72
CA SER A 15 -0.67 39.29 25.48
C SER A 15 0.74 38.90 25.04
N ALA A 16 0.91 38.81 23.73
CA ALA A 16 2.15 38.57 23.02
C ALA A 16 3.32 39.51 23.40
N ALA A 17 4.54 38.97 23.40
CA ALA A 17 5.74 39.73 23.07
C ALA A 17 6.79 38.81 22.42
N ASN A 18 7.27 39.25 21.27
CA ASN A 18 8.20 38.62 20.34
C ASN A 18 9.53 38.14 20.98
N VAL A 19 9.96 36.92 20.65
CA VAL A 19 11.37 36.51 20.77
C VAL A 19 11.89 36.14 19.38
N SER A 20 12.93 36.87 18.96
CA SER A 20 13.42 36.94 17.58
C SER A 20 14.26 35.72 17.15
N ARG A 21 14.22 35.41 15.85
CA ARG A 21 14.89 34.30 15.14
C ARG A 21 16.43 34.42 15.03
N ARG A 22 17.15 34.90 16.04
CA ARG A 22 18.62 34.95 15.98
C ARG A 22 19.25 34.54 17.31
N GLY A 23 19.90 33.38 17.31
CA GLY A 23 20.93 33.07 18.29
C GLY A 23 20.98 31.62 18.73
N PHE A 24 21.44 30.72 17.87
CA PHE A 24 22.32 29.63 18.33
C PHE A 24 23.02 28.97 17.13
N LEU A 25 24.32 29.20 16.99
CA LEU A 25 25.35 28.25 16.54
C LEU A 25 26.63 29.02 16.17
N ALA A 26 27.63 28.94 17.05
CA ALA A 26 29.01 29.26 16.74
C ALA A 26 29.89 28.11 17.24
N THR A 27 30.78 27.65 16.35
CA THR A 27 32.01 26.85 16.55
C THR A 27 31.86 25.43 17.12
N ALA A 28 32.38 24.35 16.55
CA ALA A 28 33.48 24.10 15.60
C ALA A 28 33.14 22.83 14.78
N GLY A 29 33.65 22.49 13.59
CA GLY A 29 34.82 22.86 12.81
C GLY A 29 35.26 21.56 12.10
N GLY A 30 35.21 21.49 10.76
CA GLY A 30 35.66 20.29 10.03
C GLY A 30 35.25 20.19 8.56
N VAL A 31 36.07 20.80 7.69
CA VAL A 31 36.28 20.54 6.25
C VAL A 31 35.11 20.83 5.29
N ALA A 32 35.16 22.01 4.66
CA ALA A 32 34.48 22.30 3.41
C ALA A 32 35.46 22.11 2.23
N VAL A 33 35.13 21.20 1.32
CA VAL A 33 35.68 21.21 -0.05
C VAL A 33 34.75 22.08 -0.88
N ALA A 34 35.21 23.26 -1.25
CA ALA A 34 34.47 24.16 -2.13
C ALA A 34 34.72 23.76 -3.59
N MET A 35 33.67 23.29 -4.27
CA MET A 35 33.57 23.39 -5.73
C MET A 35 32.70 24.60 -6.07
N PRO A 36 33.04 25.39 -7.10
CA PRO A 36 32.26 26.57 -7.45
C PRO A 36 30.95 26.12 -8.11
N PHE A 37 29.87 26.04 -7.35
CA PHE A 37 28.52 26.00 -7.92
C PHE A 37 28.16 27.42 -8.38
N VAL A 38 28.52 27.72 -9.63
CA VAL A 38 27.82 28.76 -10.42
C VAL A 38 26.67 28.05 -11.12
N GLY A 39 25.44 28.40 -10.75
CA GLY A 39 24.24 28.10 -11.55
C GLY A 39 23.44 26.86 -11.15
N MET A 40 22.80 26.87 -9.97
CA MET A 40 21.58 26.08 -9.74
C MET A 40 20.84 26.63 -8.51
N ARG A 41 20.16 27.77 -8.68
CA ARG A 41 19.22 28.30 -7.66
C ARG A 41 17.78 28.40 -8.13
N ASP A 42 17.51 28.07 -9.40
CA ASP A 42 16.16 28.15 -9.97
C ASP A 42 15.48 26.79 -10.17
N GLY A 43 16.13 25.67 -9.84
CA GLY A 43 15.58 24.32 -10.05
C GLY A 43 14.64 23.82 -8.94
N LEU A 44 14.98 24.06 -7.67
CA LEU A 44 14.29 23.44 -6.52
C LEU A 44 12.94 24.08 -6.15
N ALA A 45 12.65 25.28 -6.64
CA ALA A 45 11.38 25.96 -6.40
C ALA A 45 10.32 25.62 -7.46
N SER A 46 10.72 25.15 -8.65
CA SER A 46 9.80 24.89 -9.76
C SER A 46 9.13 23.51 -9.73
N GLU A 47 9.78 22.50 -9.14
CA GLU A 47 9.19 21.17 -8.97
C GLU A 47 8.07 21.17 -7.93
N ASN A 48 8.29 21.82 -6.77
CA ASN A 48 7.30 21.89 -5.69
C ASN A 48 6.01 22.63 -6.07
N LEU A 49 6.09 23.69 -6.89
CA LEU A 49 4.90 24.43 -7.33
C LEU A 49 4.02 23.63 -8.30
N ASN A 50 4.61 22.72 -9.07
CA ASN A 50 3.88 21.88 -10.02
C ASN A 50 3.20 20.69 -9.33
N GLU A 51 3.79 20.14 -8.25
CA GLU A 51 3.16 19.08 -7.46
C GLU A 51 1.95 19.61 -6.67
N ASP A 52 2.10 20.71 -5.93
CA ASP A 52 1.00 21.35 -5.19
C ASP A 52 -0.17 21.78 -6.10
N ALA A 53 0.13 22.26 -7.31
CA ALA A 53 -0.88 22.61 -8.31
C ALA A 53 -1.61 21.37 -8.85
N ARG A 54 -0.93 20.22 -8.95
CA ARG A 54 -1.51 18.97 -9.45
C ARG A 54 -2.35 18.26 -8.38
N GLU A 55 -2.01 18.39 -7.11
CA GLU A 55 -2.81 17.91 -5.98
C GLU A 55 -4.11 18.73 -5.79
N SER A 56 -4.06 20.03 -6.05
CA SER A 56 -5.22 20.93 -5.91
C SER A 56 -6.12 21.03 -7.15
N ALA A 57 -5.68 20.55 -8.32
CA ALA A 57 -6.46 20.58 -9.55
C ALA A 57 -7.72 19.67 -9.49
N PRO A 58 -8.78 19.96 -10.25
CA PRO A 58 -9.89 19.02 -10.43
C PRO A 58 -9.43 17.70 -11.07
N LEU A 59 -9.99 16.58 -10.61
CA LEU A 59 -9.78 15.25 -11.19
C LEU A 59 -10.69 15.05 -12.41
N ALA A 60 -10.11 15.02 -13.60
CA ALA A 60 -10.83 14.75 -14.84
C ALA A 60 -10.92 13.24 -15.11
N ILE A 61 -12.14 12.72 -15.24
CA ILE A 61 -12.41 11.28 -15.37
C ILE A 61 -13.11 11.03 -16.71
N ALA A 62 -12.49 10.24 -17.59
CA ALA A 62 -13.08 9.83 -18.85
C ALA A 62 -14.24 8.86 -18.64
N ARG A 63 -14.06 7.90 -17.73
CA ARG A 63 -15.08 6.89 -17.43
C ARG A 63 -14.95 6.41 -15.99
N GLN A 64 -16.07 6.16 -15.35
CA GLN A 64 -16.13 5.52 -14.03
C GLN A 64 -17.34 4.62 -13.92
N GLY A 65 -17.29 3.67 -13.00
CA GLY A 65 -18.40 2.78 -12.71
C GLY A 65 -17.99 1.65 -11.78
N SER A 66 -18.84 0.64 -11.71
CA SER A 66 -18.57 -0.59 -10.97
C SER A 66 -19.17 -1.81 -11.67
N PHE A 67 -18.63 -2.98 -11.36
CA PHE A 67 -19.13 -4.27 -11.84
C PHE A 67 -18.77 -5.39 -10.87
N ALA A 68 -19.50 -6.50 -10.97
CA ALA A 68 -19.13 -7.78 -10.37
C ALA A 68 -18.41 -8.64 -11.42
N SER A 69 -17.38 -9.37 -11.01
CA SER A 69 -16.59 -10.27 -11.89
C SER A 69 -16.39 -11.63 -11.25
N GLY A 70 -16.41 -12.67 -12.09
CA GLY A 70 -16.36 -14.06 -11.64
C GLY A 70 -17.65 -14.47 -10.94
N GLY A 71 -17.51 -15.31 -9.92
CA GLY A 71 -18.63 -15.87 -9.17
C GLY A 71 -19.12 -17.22 -9.67
N SER A 72 -19.97 -17.83 -8.86
CA SER A 72 -20.59 -19.13 -9.10
C SER A 72 -22.11 -19.00 -9.09
N VAL A 73 -22.78 -19.92 -9.78
CA VAL A 73 -24.25 -20.01 -9.78
C VAL A 73 -24.64 -21.39 -9.30
N LEU A 74 -25.34 -21.46 -8.17
CA LEU A 74 -25.98 -22.68 -7.70
C LEU A 74 -27.42 -22.69 -8.17
N THR A 75 -27.89 -23.83 -8.68
CA THR A 75 -29.26 -23.99 -9.17
C THR A 75 -29.96 -25.11 -8.40
N SER A 76 -31.13 -24.83 -7.83
CA SER A 76 -31.93 -25.87 -7.19
C SER A 76 -32.63 -26.77 -8.23
N PRO A 77 -32.83 -28.06 -7.96
CA PRO A 77 -33.50 -28.96 -8.90
C PRO A 77 -34.92 -28.50 -9.29
N GLY A 78 -35.34 -28.83 -10.50
CA GLY A 78 -36.68 -28.59 -11.04
C GLY A 78 -36.77 -27.38 -11.96
N THR A 79 -37.99 -26.90 -12.23
CA THR A 79 -38.26 -25.85 -13.22
C THR A 79 -38.64 -24.54 -12.54
N PHE A 80 -37.90 -23.48 -12.87
CA PHE A 80 -38.15 -22.14 -12.34
C PHE A 80 -39.55 -21.65 -12.68
N ASN A 81 -40.24 -21.12 -11.68
CA ASN A 81 -41.51 -20.42 -11.84
C ASN A 81 -41.39 -19.02 -11.21
N PRO A 82 -41.41 -17.93 -12.00
CA PRO A 82 -41.22 -16.57 -11.48
C PRO A 82 -42.34 -16.10 -10.55
N PHE A 83 -43.47 -16.80 -10.51
CA PHE A 83 -44.61 -16.47 -9.65
C PHE A 83 -44.59 -17.20 -8.30
N VAL A 84 -43.61 -18.07 -8.04
CA VAL A 84 -43.48 -18.82 -6.79
C VAL A 84 -42.17 -18.47 -6.09
N ASN A 85 -42.27 -17.75 -4.97
CA ASN A 85 -41.11 -17.41 -4.15
C ASN A 85 -40.58 -18.67 -3.43
N GLY A 86 -39.28 -18.97 -3.57
CA GLY A 86 -38.63 -20.14 -2.95
C GLY A 86 -38.98 -21.50 -3.58
N GLY A 87 -39.52 -21.52 -4.81
CA GLY A 87 -39.86 -22.75 -5.53
C GLY A 87 -38.66 -23.56 -6.08
N PRO A 88 -38.89 -24.63 -6.84
CA PRO A 88 -37.85 -25.35 -7.57
C PRO A 88 -37.21 -24.51 -8.69
N GLY A 89 -36.02 -24.89 -9.16
CA GLY A 89 -35.31 -24.22 -10.26
C GLY A 89 -34.76 -22.82 -9.94
N GLN A 90 -34.65 -22.46 -8.65
CA GLN A 90 -34.12 -21.15 -8.22
C GLN A 90 -32.60 -21.10 -8.36
N THR A 91 -32.06 -19.90 -8.62
CA THR A 91 -30.62 -19.69 -8.72
C THR A 91 -30.09 -18.79 -7.62
N LEU A 92 -28.89 -19.09 -7.14
CA LEU A 92 -28.13 -18.28 -6.19
C LEU A 92 -26.80 -17.89 -6.84
N HIS A 93 -26.58 -16.57 -6.98
CA HIS A 93 -25.37 -16.01 -7.57
C HIS A 93 -24.45 -15.51 -6.45
N GLY A 94 -23.28 -16.13 -6.29
CA GLY A 94 -22.33 -15.85 -5.21
C GLY A 94 -20.88 -15.78 -5.70
N ASP A 95 -19.94 -15.64 -4.78
CA ASP A 95 -18.49 -15.71 -4.99
C ASP A 95 -17.87 -14.71 -5.99
N HIS A 96 -18.63 -13.70 -6.43
CA HIS A 96 -18.14 -12.68 -7.33
C HIS A 96 -17.29 -11.64 -6.58
N CYS A 97 -16.27 -11.12 -7.27
CA CYS A 97 -15.49 -9.98 -6.80
C CYS A 97 -16.18 -8.69 -7.27
N TYR A 98 -16.38 -7.73 -6.36
CA TYR A 98 -16.79 -6.38 -6.72
C TYR A 98 -15.57 -5.54 -7.09
N ALA A 99 -15.69 -4.77 -8.17
CA ALA A 99 -14.70 -3.77 -8.57
C ALA A 99 -15.39 -2.41 -8.83
N GLN A 100 -14.86 -1.35 -8.24
CA GLN A 100 -15.11 0.03 -8.70
C GLN A 100 -13.91 0.52 -9.49
N PHE A 101 -14.14 1.26 -10.57
CA PHE A 101 -13.07 1.72 -11.44
C PHE A 101 -13.22 3.19 -11.83
N GLN A 102 -12.09 3.84 -12.07
CA GLN A 102 -11.98 5.17 -12.65
C GLN A 102 -10.87 5.17 -13.70
N ILE A 103 -11.14 5.77 -14.85
CA ILE A 103 -10.23 5.86 -16.01
C ILE A 103 -10.00 7.35 -16.29
N PRO A 104 -8.74 7.84 -16.29
CA PRO A 104 -8.40 9.23 -16.60
C PRO A 104 -8.53 9.51 -18.11
N LEU A 105 -8.36 10.77 -18.52
CA LEU A 105 -8.49 11.19 -19.93
C LEU A 105 -7.43 10.59 -20.86
N ASP A 106 -6.20 10.44 -20.36
CA ASP A 106 -5.07 9.90 -21.13
C ASP A 106 -4.38 8.79 -20.31
N PRO A 107 -5.02 7.60 -20.20
CA PRO A 107 -4.57 6.55 -19.30
C PRO A 107 -3.27 5.90 -19.79
N ARG A 108 -2.39 5.58 -18.84
CA ARG A 108 -1.27 4.65 -19.05
C ARG A 108 -1.79 3.27 -19.49
N GLU A 109 -0.94 2.52 -20.20
CA GLU A 109 -1.26 1.22 -20.80
C GLU A 109 -1.80 0.21 -19.77
N LEU A 110 -1.19 0.17 -18.58
CA LEU A 110 -1.53 -0.78 -17.53
C LEU A 110 -2.37 -0.12 -16.43
N PRO A 111 -3.48 -0.76 -15.99
CA PRO A 111 -4.22 -0.31 -14.82
C PRO A 111 -3.55 -0.73 -13.51
N LEU A 112 -3.88 -0.03 -12.43
CA LEU A 112 -3.56 -0.46 -11.07
C LEU A 112 -4.80 -1.11 -10.42
N VAL A 113 -4.65 -2.37 -10.01
CA VAL A 113 -5.66 -3.08 -9.22
C VAL A 113 -5.28 -3.01 -7.74
N MET A 114 -6.07 -2.28 -6.97
CA MET A 114 -5.84 -2.02 -5.55
C MET A 114 -6.64 -3.02 -4.72
N TRP A 115 -5.92 -3.90 -4.01
CA TRP A 115 -6.49 -5.08 -3.37
C TRP A 115 -6.20 -5.10 -1.86
N HIS A 116 -7.23 -4.85 -1.04
CA HIS A 116 -7.08 -4.71 0.40
C HIS A 116 -6.76 -6.04 1.13
N GLY A 117 -6.23 -5.95 2.35
CA GLY A 117 -5.95 -7.09 3.22
C GLY A 117 -7.15 -7.56 4.07
N GLY A 118 -6.86 -8.45 5.03
CA GLY A 118 -7.87 -9.00 5.95
C GLY A 118 -8.50 -7.96 6.89
N GLY A 119 -9.80 -8.07 7.12
CA GLY A 119 -10.56 -7.16 8.01
C GLY A 119 -10.74 -5.75 7.45
N GLN A 120 -10.50 -5.56 6.16
CA GLN A 120 -10.60 -4.28 5.46
C GLN A 120 -11.57 -4.37 4.26
N MET A 121 -11.69 -3.27 3.53
CA MET A 121 -12.47 -3.13 2.31
C MET A 121 -11.80 -2.15 1.35
N GLY A 122 -12.41 -1.87 0.19
CA GLY A 122 -11.92 -0.87 -0.78
C GLY A 122 -11.49 0.47 -0.17
N LYS A 123 -12.12 0.86 0.95
CA LYS A 123 -11.79 2.03 1.78
C LYS A 123 -10.30 2.17 2.15
N THR A 124 -9.55 1.06 2.18
CA THR A 124 -8.09 1.05 2.34
C THR A 124 -7.37 2.00 1.36
N TRP A 125 -7.90 2.14 0.14
CA TRP A 125 -7.26 2.88 -0.94
C TRP A 125 -7.94 4.22 -1.29
N GLU A 126 -9.12 4.46 -0.71
CA GLU A 126 -9.87 5.72 -0.81
C GLU A 126 -9.28 6.79 0.11
N SER A 127 -9.96 7.92 0.32
CA SER A 127 -9.51 9.03 1.20
C SER A 127 -8.92 8.54 2.53
N THR A 128 -7.84 9.12 3.02
CA THR A 128 -7.24 8.69 4.30
C THR A 128 -8.20 8.91 5.48
N THR A 129 -7.90 8.33 6.65
CA THR A 129 -8.75 8.44 7.85
C THR A 129 -8.90 9.89 8.34
N ASP A 130 -7.92 10.74 8.03
CA ASP A 130 -7.90 12.18 8.33
C ASP A 130 -8.38 13.06 7.16
N GLY A 131 -8.87 12.47 6.07
CA GLY A 131 -9.54 13.17 4.97
C GLY A 131 -8.65 13.66 3.83
N ARG A 132 -7.36 13.29 3.81
CA ARG A 132 -6.46 13.53 2.65
C ARG A 132 -6.79 12.57 1.52
N GLU A 133 -6.21 12.82 0.35
CA GLU A 133 -6.32 11.90 -0.78
C GLU A 133 -5.65 10.55 -0.48
N GLY A 134 -6.32 9.48 -0.88
CA GLY A 134 -5.75 8.13 -0.90
C GLY A 134 -5.27 7.74 -2.28
N TYR A 135 -4.73 6.52 -2.37
CA TYR A 135 -4.10 6.02 -3.58
C TYR A 135 -5.03 5.98 -4.80
N GLN A 136 -6.33 5.76 -4.60
CA GLN A 136 -7.31 5.84 -5.68
C GLN A 136 -7.22 7.18 -6.42
N SER A 137 -7.25 8.30 -5.69
CA SER A 137 -7.19 9.65 -6.27
C SER A 137 -5.77 9.99 -6.73
N ILE A 138 -4.77 9.69 -5.91
CA ILE A 138 -3.36 9.98 -6.22
C ILE A 138 -2.93 9.32 -7.53
N PHE A 139 -3.23 8.04 -7.73
CA PHE A 139 -2.81 7.34 -8.96
C PHE A 139 -3.68 7.67 -10.17
N LEU A 140 -4.95 8.05 -9.96
CA LEU A 140 -5.78 8.61 -11.02
C LEU A 140 -5.22 9.94 -11.54
N ARG A 141 -4.72 10.81 -10.65
CA ARG A 141 -3.98 12.04 -11.02
C ARG A 141 -2.65 11.77 -11.74
N ARG A 142 -2.08 10.59 -11.52
CA ARG A 142 -0.85 10.10 -12.17
C ARG A 142 -1.16 9.33 -13.47
N ASP A 143 -2.36 9.50 -14.00
CA ASP A 143 -2.84 8.94 -15.28
C ASP A 143 -2.94 7.40 -15.29
N PHE A 144 -3.06 6.75 -14.14
CA PHE A 144 -3.38 5.32 -14.09
C PHE A 144 -4.90 5.11 -14.09
N SER A 145 -5.36 4.14 -14.88
CA SER A 145 -6.68 3.56 -14.62
C SER A 145 -6.64 2.80 -13.31
N VAL A 146 -7.54 3.10 -12.38
CA VAL A 146 -7.55 2.49 -11.03
C VAL A 146 -8.77 1.60 -10.87
N TYR A 147 -8.55 0.42 -10.30
CA TYR A 147 -9.59 -0.55 -9.96
C TYR A 147 -9.46 -0.90 -8.48
N VAL A 148 -10.42 -0.49 -7.66
CA VAL A 148 -10.47 -0.84 -6.24
C VAL A 148 -11.41 -2.03 -6.10
N ILE A 149 -10.88 -3.17 -5.63
CA ILE A 149 -11.64 -4.41 -5.52
C ILE A 149 -11.96 -4.76 -4.06
N HIS A 150 -13.07 -5.47 -3.85
CA HIS A 150 -13.57 -5.83 -2.52
C HIS A 150 -13.49 -7.34 -2.30
N GLN A 151 -12.34 -7.79 -1.84
CA GLN A 151 -12.05 -9.13 -1.36
C GLN A 151 -10.74 -9.06 -0.56
N PRO A 152 -10.57 -9.76 0.57
CA PRO A 152 -9.26 -9.80 1.22
C PRO A 152 -8.25 -10.56 0.35
N SER A 153 -7.11 -9.95 0.03
CA SER A 153 -6.07 -10.57 -0.81
C SER A 153 -5.35 -11.71 -0.08
N GLY A 154 -4.54 -11.39 0.93
CA GLY A 154 -3.66 -12.35 1.59
C GLY A 154 -2.89 -13.19 0.57
N ILE A 155 -2.95 -14.52 0.70
CA ILE A 155 -2.35 -15.45 -0.25
C ILE A 155 -2.87 -15.31 -1.69
N LEU A 156 -4.11 -14.84 -1.90
CA LEU A 156 -4.74 -14.76 -3.22
C LEU A 156 -4.01 -13.81 -4.17
N GLY A 157 -3.30 -12.80 -3.65
CA GLY A 157 -2.46 -11.93 -4.49
C GLY A 157 -1.39 -12.72 -5.25
N TRP A 158 -0.71 -13.66 -4.56
CA TRP A 158 0.28 -14.54 -5.17
C TRP A 158 -0.35 -15.55 -6.12
N LEU A 159 -1.44 -16.19 -5.68
CA LEU A 159 -2.13 -17.20 -6.50
C LEU A 159 -2.72 -16.61 -7.78
N THR A 160 -3.08 -15.32 -7.79
CA THR A 160 -3.60 -14.65 -8.99
C THR A 160 -2.56 -14.60 -10.10
N ALA A 161 -1.30 -14.27 -9.79
CA ALA A 161 -0.21 -14.32 -10.76
C ALA A 161 0.11 -15.75 -11.24
N MET A 162 -0.16 -16.76 -10.41
CA MET A 162 -0.01 -18.17 -10.82
C MET A 162 -1.15 -18.64 -11.73
N LYS A 163 -2.34 -18.05 -11.60
CA LYS A 163 -3.54 -18.45 -12.35
C LYS A 163 -3.81 -17.61 -13.59
N SER A 164 -3.22 -16.42 -13.70
CA SER A 164 -3.47 -15.50 -14.80
C SER A 164 -2.16 -14.96 -15.38
N PRO A 165 -1.94 -15.08 -16.71
CA PRO A 165 -0.80 -14.46 -17.37
C PRO A 165 -0.94 -12.93 -17.52
N ASN A 166 -2.09 -12.35 -17.11
CA ASN A 166 -2.37 -10.92 -17.28
C ASN A 166 -1.86 -10.06 -16.11
N VAL A 167 -1.24 -10.66 -15.09
CA VAL A 167 -0.58 -9.91 -14.02
C VAL A 167 0.78 -9.48 -14.52
N ALA A 168 0.99 -8.18 -14.69
CA ALA A 168 2.27 -7.65 -15.16
C ALA A 168 3.32 -7.55 -14.05
N ALA A 169 2.90 -7.32 -12.80
CA ALA A 169 3.76 -7.14 -11.64
C ALA A 169 2.97 -7.22 -10.33
N ILE A 170 3.66 -7.39 -9.19
CA ILE A 170 3.05 -7.28 -7.85
C ILE A 170 3.87 -6.31 -6.99
N TYR A 171 3.21 -5.29 -6.42
CA TYR A 171 3.73 -4.47 -5.34
C TYR A 171 2.89 -4.70 -4.08
N ALA A 172 3.48 -5.32 -3.06
CA ALA A 172 2.78 -5.72 -1.85
C ALA A 172 3.23 -4.89 -0.64
N TYR A 173 2.29 -4.17 -0.03
CA TYR A 173 2.50 -3.46 1.24
C TYR A 173 2.24 -4.43 2.40
N GLU A 174 3.29 -4.75 3.15
CA GLU A 174 3.27 -5.60 4.34
C GLU A 174 2.39 -6.88 4.23
N PRO A 175 2.64 -7.73 3.22
CA PRO A 175 1.89 -8.97 3.06
C PRO A 175 2.04 -9.87 4.29
N THR A 176 1.00 -10.63 4.61
CA THR A 176 0.97 -11.50 5.79
C THR A 176 1.21 -12.97 5.47
N ASP A 177 1.01 -13.35 4.21
CA ASP A 177 1.07 -14.72 3.72
C ASP A 177 2.13 -14.81 2.63
N TYR A 178 2.87 -15.91 2.63
CA TYR A 178 3.97 -16.16 1.70
C TYR A 178 3.83 -17.56 1.11
N VAL A 179 4.29 -17.74 -0.11
CA VAL A 179 4.22 -19.01 -0.85
C VAL A 179 5.62 -19.55 -1.11
N PHE A 180 5.76 -20.87 -1.11
CA PHE A 180 7.01 -21.56 -1.41
C PHE A 180 6.72 -22.80 -2.25
N PRO A 181 7.66 -23.26 -3.09
CA PRO A 181 7.53 -24.56 -3.73
C PRO A 181 7.32 -25.66 -2.68
N GLU A 182 6.48 -26.64 -2.99
CA GLU A 182 6.38 -27.87 -2.21
C GLU A 182 7.77 -28.47 -1.96
N GLY A 183 8.03 -28.89 -0.72
CA GLY A 183 9.34 -29.38 -0.27
C GLY A 183 10.37 -28.29 0.06
N GLN A 184 10.08 -27.02 -0.18
CA GLN A 184 10.96 -25.88 0.12
C GLN A 184 10.36 -24.88 1.13
N VAL A 185 9.25 -25.25 1.78
CA VAL A 185 8.66 -24.43 2.84
C VAL A 185 9.63 -24.36 4.03
N PRO A 186 10.02 -23.16 4.49
CA PRO A 186 10.93 -23.04 5.63
C PRO A 186 10.27 -23.48 6.95
N PRO A 187 11.07 -23.80 7.98
CA PRO A 187 10.55 -24.07 9.31
C PRO A 187 9.69 -22.92 9.85
N ALA A 188 8.70 -23.25 10.69
CA ALA A 188 7.80 -22.28 11.27
C ALA A 188 8.55 -21.21 12.08
N MET A 189 8.18 -19.93 11.89
CA MET A 189 8.78 -18.79 12.60
C MET A 189 7.76 -18.18 13.55
N GLY A 190 7.87 -18.53 14.84
CA GLY A 190 6.90 -18.08 15.86
C GLY A 190 5.45 -18.43 15.51
N GLY A 191 5.24 -19.63 14.96
CA GLY A 191 3.93 -20.12 14.52
C GLY A 191 3.51 -19.69 13.11
N GLN A 192 4.25 -18.79 12.46
CA GLN A 192 4.03 -18.46 11.04
C GLN A 192 4.62 -19.54 10.15
N VAL A 193 3.85 -19.99 9.15
CA VAL A 193 4.24 -21.05 8.20
C VAL A 193 3.98 -20.56 6.78
N GLY A 194 4.90 -20.86 5.87
CA GLY A 194 4.70 -20.60 4.44
C GLY A 194 3.67 -21.54 3.82
N ASN A 195 3.04 -21.09 2.74
CA ASN A 195 2.04 -21.88 2.02
C ASN A 195 2.72 -22.67 0.90
N PRO A 196 2.67 -24.01 0.90
CA PRO A 196 3.20 -24.80 -0.20
C PRO A 196 2.37 -24.60 -1.46
N VAL A 197 3.05 -24.49 -2.61
CA VAL A 197 2.45 -24.49 -3.94
C VAL A 197 3.24 -25.39 -4.88
N ALA A 198 2.61 -25.89 -5.95
CA ALA A 198 3.31 -26.66 -6.97
C ALA A 198 4.47 -25.86 -7.57
N LEU A 199 5.59 -26.53 -7.87
CA LEU A 199 6.79 -25.86 -8.41
C LEU A 199 6.48 -25.07 -9.68
N ASP A 200 5.73 -25.66 -10.62
CA ASP A 200 5.38 -24.99 -11.89
C ASP A 200 4.54 -23.72 -11.66
N ASP A 201 3.69 -23.71 -10.64
CA ASP A 201 2.95 -22.51 -10.25
C ASP A 201 3.86 -21.47 -9.61
N PHE A 202 4.74 -21.88 -8.69
CA PHE A 202 5.72 -21.00 -8.08
C PHE A 202 6.62 -20.32 -9.13
N LEU A 203 7.07 -21.08 -10.13
CA LEU A 203 7.93 -20.57 -11.20
C LEU A 203 7.27 -19.47 -12.04
N LYS A 204 5.94 -19.33 -12.03
CA LYS A 204 5.25 -18.20 -12.67
C LYS A 204 5.55 -16.86 -11.99
N LEU A 205 5.81 -16.87 -10.67
CA LEU A 205 6.23 -15.67 -9.95
C LEU A 205 7.62 -15.18 -10.40
N THR A 206 8.44 -16.04 -11.01
CA THR A 206 9.75 -15.63 -11.55
C THR A 206 9.64 -14.83 -12.86
N LYS A 207 8.45 -14.77 -13.45
CA LYS A 207 8.22 -14.14 -14.77
C LYS A 207 7.76 -12.68 -14.69
N ILE A 208 7.51 -12.19 -13.48
CA ILE A 208 7.05 -10.83 -13.24
C ILE A 208 7.91 -10.17 -12.16
N PRO A 209 8.11 -8.84 -12.22
CA PRO A 209 8.75 -8.12 -11.14
C PRO A 209 7.83 -8.10 -9.90
N ILE A 210 8.44 -8.35 -8.73
CA ILE A 210 7.78 -8.34 -7.43
C ILE A 210 8.50 -7.41 -6.46
N ARG A 211 7.75 -6.53 -5.81
CA ARG A 211 8.24 -5.71 -4.68
C ARG A 211 7.41 -5.99 -3.44
N ILE A 212 8.08 -6.26 -2.33
CA ILE A 212 7.48 -6.27 -0.99
C ILE A 212 7.98 -5.05 -0.24
N GLN A 213 7.08 -4.24 0.31
CA GLN A 213 7.41 -3.10 1.15
C GLN A 213 7.06 -3.38 2.61
N TYR A 214 7.99 -3.12 3.52
CA TYR A 214 7.76 -3.06 4.95
C TYR A 214 8.00 -1.66 5.49
N SER A 215 7.19 -1.24 6.44
CA SER A 215 7.24 0.08 7.05
C SER A 215 8.20 0.10 8.25
N ASP A 216 8.05 1.08 9.14
CA ASP A 216 8.94 1.25 10.30
C ASP A 216 8.41 0.49 11.54
N HIS A 217 9.15 0.56 12.65
CA HIS A 217 8.81 -0.01 13.96
C HIS A 217 8.69 -1.54 14.02
N ILE A 218 9.16 -2.23 12.99
CA ILE A 218 9.32 -3.69 13.02
C ILE A 218 10.65 -4.00 13.72
N PRO A 219 10.66 -4.80 14.80
CA PRO A 219 11.88 -5.03 15.55
C PRO A 219 12.88 -5.87 14.74
N THR A 220 14.16 -5.50 14.77
CA THR A 220 15.25 -6.21 14.10
C THR A 220 15.81 -7.38 14.94
N SER A 221 15.49 -7.41 16.23
CA SER A 221 15.81 -8.48 17.16
C SER A 221 14.54 -9.11 17.75
N PRO A 222 14.59 -10.34 18.31
CA PRO A 222 13.45 -10.95 18.96
C PRO A 222 12.78 -10.02 19.98
N SER A 223 11.46 -9.94 19.92
CA SER A 223 10.67 -9.08 20.80
C SER A 223 9.88 -9.93 21.81
N PRO A 224 9.81 -9.52 23.09
CA PRO A 224 8.93 -10.17 24.06
C PRO A 224 7.45 -9.87 23.81
N TYR A 225 7.13 -8.91 22.92
CA TYR A 225 5.76 -8.53 22.58
C TYR A 225 5.27 -9.36 21.39
N PRO A 226 4.29 -10.27 21.58
CA PRO A 226 3.91 -11.24 20.55
C PRO A 226 3.50 -10.62 19.21
N ARG A 227 2.86 -9.43 19.25
CA ARG A 227 2.42 -8.75 18.03
C ARG A 227 3.57 -8.17 17.22
N LEU A 228 4.58 -7.62 17.89
CA LEU A 228 5.78 -7.09 17.22
C LEU A 228 6.66 -8.24 16.71
N GLU A 229 6.78 -9.30 17.49
CA GLU A 229 7.48 -10.52 17.10
C GLU A 229 6.83 -11.18 15.87
N ASN A 230 5.50 -11.16 15.77
CA ASN A 230 4.79 -11.66 14.59
C ASN A 230 5.17 -10.90 13.32
N TRP A 231 5.34 -9.57 13.38
CA TRP A 231 5.79 -8.77 12.23
C TRP A 231 7.23 -9.08 11.84
N ARG A 232 8.13 -9.22 12.81
CA ARG A 232 9.51 -9.66 12.53
C ARG A 232 9.55 -11.02 11.84
N ASN A 233 8.74 -11.98 12.29
CA ASN A 233 8.64 -13.29 11.66
C ASN A 233 8.07 -13.23 10.24
N ARG A 234 7.15 -12.30 9.96
CA ARG A 234 6.65 -12.05 8.60
C ARG A 234 7.73 -11.48 7.69
N VAL A 235 8.51 -10.50 8.15
CA VAL A 235 9.66 -9.97 7.39
C VAL A 235 10.66 -11.09 7.07
N ALA A 236 10.96 -11.95 8.04
CA ALA A 236 11.86 -13.07 7.84
C ALA A 236 11.32 -14.06 6.78
N LEU A 237 10.04 -14.43 6.84
CA LEU A 237 9.41 -15.29 5.83
C LEU A 237 9.35 -14.63 4.44
N GLY A 238 9.01 -13.34 4.35
CA GLY A 238 9.03 -12.60 3.09
C GLY A 238 10.42 -12.53 2.48
N THR A 239 11.45 -12.36 3.30
CA THR A 239 12.86 -12.42 2.87
C THR A 239 13.21 -13.78 2.28
N LEU A 240 12.76 -14.87 2.91
CA LEU A 240 12.96 -16.21 2.37
C LEU A 240 12.19 -16.44 1.07
N MET A 241 10.95 -15.95 0.94
CA MET A 241 10.19 -16.07 -0.30
C MET A 241 10.86 -15.30 -1.45
N VAL A 242 11.31 -14.06 -1.21
CA VAL A 242 12.06 -13.27 -2.20
C VAL A 242 13.35 -13.99 -2.60
N SER A 243 14.08 -14.55 -1.64
CA SER A 243 15.26 -15.37 -1.91
C SER A 243 14.92 -16.60 -2.77
N ALA A 244 13.84 -17.32 -2.46
CA ALA A 244 13.39 -18.47 -3.24
C ALA A 244 13.01 -18.09 -4.67
N ILE A 245 12.31 -16.97 -4.89
CA ILE A 245 11.98 -16.47 -6.23
C ILE A 245 13.26 -16.17 -7.01
N ASN A 246 14.20 -15.44 -6.41
CA ASN A 246 15.44 -15.03 -7.08
C ASN A 246 16.39 -16.20 -7.35
N GLN A 247 16.46 -17.19 -6.46
CA GLN A 247 17.22 -18.43 -6.68
C GLN A 247 16.69 -19.23 -7.87
N ASN A 248 15.40 -19.06 -8.21
CA ASN A 248 14.77 -19.66 -9.39
C ASN A 248 14.77 -18.71 -10.60
N GLY A 249 15.57 -17.63 -10.58
CA GLY A 249 15.75 -16.71 -11.70
C GLY A 249 14.69 -15.62 -11.83
N GLY A 250 13.96 -15.31 -10.75
CA GLY A 250 13.00 -14.21 -10.72
C GLY A 250 13.59 -12.83 -10.41
N ASP A 251 12.72 -11.83 -10.42
CA ASP A 251 13.02 -10.43 -10.09
C ASP A 251 12.13 -9.98 -8.92
N ALA A 252 12.51 -10.39 -7.72
CA ALA A 252 11.82 -10.04 -6.49
C ALA A 252 12.73 -9.23 -5.56
N SER A 253 12.16 -8.28 -4.84
CA SER A 253 12.91 -7.38 -3.97
C SER A 253 12.12 -6.94 -2.75
N ILE A 254 12.83 -6.61 -1.67
CA ILE A 254 12.28 -6.01 -0.46
C ILE A 254 12.67 -4.54 -0.41
N LEU A 255 11.75 -3.70 0.04
CA LEU A 255 12.00 -2.34 0.46
C LEU A 255 11.56 -2.19 1.92
N HIS A 256 12.51 -1.95 2.82
CA HIS A 256 12.20 -1.57 4.19
C HIS A 256 12.40 -0.06 4.31
N LEU A 257 11.34 0.69 4.63
CA LEU A 257 11.36 2.16 4.57
C LEU A 257 12.51 2.80 5.39
N PRO A 258 12.86 2.31 6.60
CA PRO A 258 14.00 2.83 7.36
C PRO A 258 15.35 2.73 6.63
N ASP A 259 15.53 1.74 5.75
CA ASP A 259 16.79 1.52 5.03
C ASP A 259 17.06 2.64 4.00
N ILE A 260 16.02 3.36 3.58
CA ILE A 260 16.10 4.52 2.68
C ILE A 260 15.85 5.85 3.40
N GLY A 261 15.90 5.85 4.74
CA GLY A 261 15.75 7.06 5.55
C GLY A 261 14.31 7.56 5.69
N ILE A 262 13.31 6.73 5.41
CA ILE A 262 11.90 7.05 5.64
C ILE A 262 11.46 6.38 6.95
N PHE A 263 11.08 7.20 7.93
CA PHE A 263 10.77 6.77 9.29
C PHE A 263 9.35 7.17 9.69
N GLY A 264 8.83 6.50 10.72
CA GLY A 264 7.54 6.86 11.32
C GLY A 264 6.32 6.14 10.72
N ASN A 265 6.48 5.46 9.59
CA ASN A 265 5.38 4.80 8.91
C ASN A 265 4.80 3.62 9.70
N THR A 266 3.48 3.49 9.60
CA THR A 266 2.66 2.41 10.15
C THR A 266 2.47 1.29 9.11
N HIS A 267 1.78 0.22 9.52
CA HIS A 267 1.36 -0.86 8.61
C HIS A 267 0.61 -0.35 7.36
N PHE A 268 -0.10 0.77 7.47
CA PHE A 268 -0.85 1.39 6.39
C PHE A 268 -0.09 2.60 5.80
N SER A 269 1.18 2.40 5.44
CA SER A 269 2.05 3.47 4.89
C SER A 269 1.47 4.23 3.69
N PHE A 270 0.63 3.58 2.90
CA PHE A 270 -0.15 4.19 1.81
C PHE A 270 -1.27 5.15 2.27
N SER A 271 -1.55 5.25 3.57
CA SER A 271 -2.53 6.17 4.17
C SER A 271 -1.96 7.08 5.27
N ASP A 272 -0.69 6.87 5.65
CA ASP A 272 0.01 7.71 6.62
C ASP A 272 0.15 9.15 6.12
N VAL A 273 0.60 10.06 7.00
CA VAL A 273 0.76 11.49 6.69
C VAL A 273 1.70 11.78 5.53
N ASN A 274 2.67 10.90 5.26
CA ASN A 274 3.58 10.97 4.12
C ASN A 274 3.17 10.05 2.96
N ASN A 275 1.89 9.68 2.83
CA ASN A 275 1.45 8.73 1.80
C ASN A 275 1.78 9.15 0.36
N ILE A 276 1.89 10.45 0.07
CA ILE A 276 2.38 10.95 -1.23
C ILE A 276 3.83 10.49 -1.48
N GLN A 277 4.72 10.68 -0.51
CA GLN A 277 6.10 10.18 -0.56
C GLN A 277 6.12 8.66 -0.79
N ILE A 278 5.22 7.90 -0.14
CA ILE A 278 5.12 6.45 -0.35
C ILE A 278 4.58 6.12 -1.75
N ALA A 279 3.67 6.92 -2.30
CA ALA A 279 3.15 6.74 -3.66
C ALA A 279 4.24 7.01 -4.72
N ASP A 280 5.18 7.90 -4.42
CA ASP A 280 6.34 8.18 -5.27
C ASP A 280 7.27 6.97 -5.37
N LEU A 281 7.45 6.20 -4.29
CA LEU A 281 8.22 4.95 -4.31
C LEU A 281 7.61 3.93 -5.27
N LEU A 282 6.28 3.77 -5.25
CA LEU A 282 5.58 2.91 -6.21
C LEU A 282 5.70 3.46 -7.64
N SER A 283 5.53 4.77 -7.83
CA SER A 283 5.64 5.38 -9.16
C SER A 283 7.04 5.24 -9.75
N HIS A 284 8.07 5.44 -8.93
CA HIS A 284 9.46 5.23 -9.32
C HIS A 284 9.71 3.78 -9.70
N TRP A 285 9.28 2.83 -8.86
CA TRP A 285 9.43 1.41 -9.16
C TRP A 285 8.70 0.98 -10.43
N LEU A 286 7.49 1.48 -10.69
CA LEU A 286 6.77 1.23 -11.93
C LEU A 286 7.55 1.74 -13.14
N SER A 287 8.17 2.92 -13.04
CA SER A 287 9.01 3.50 -14.09
C SER A 287 10.29 2.70 -14.33
N GLU A 288 11.00 2.30 -13.26
CA GLU A 288 12.18 1.42 -13.32
C GLU A 288 11.89 0.10 -14.03
N LYS A 289 10.67 -0.43 -13.86
CA LYS A 289 10.22 -1.68 -14.49
C LYS A 289 9.53 -1.47 -15.84
N HIS A 290 9.46 -0.24 -16.34
CA HIS A 290 8.79 0.13 -17.59
C HIS A 290 7.30 -0.27 -17.65
N LEU A 291 6.62 -0.16 -16.50
CA LEU A 291 5.20 -0.53 -16.28
C LEU A 291 4.27 0.69 -16.28
N ASP A 292 4.78 1.87 -16.61
CA ASP A 292 4.03 3.13 -16.60
C ASP A 292 3.94 3.78 -17.99
N ARG A 293 4.12 3.01 -19.07
CA ARG A 293 4.03 3.50 -20.45
C ARG A 293 2.63 4.04 -20.79
N ARG A 294 2.58 4.92 -21.78
CA ARG A 294 1.34 5.47 -22.38
C ARG A 294 1.10 4.81 -23.73
#